data_AF-A0A450TZZ4-F1
#
_entry.id   AF-A0A450TZZ4-F1
#
_cell.length_a   1.000
_cell.length_b   1.000
_cell.length_c   1.000
_cell.angle_alpha   90.00
_cell.angle_beta   90.00
_cell.angle_gamma   90.00
#
_symmetry.space_group_name_H-M   'P 1'
#
loop_
_entity.id
_entity.type
_entity.pdbx_description
1 polymer ?
#
loop_
_entity_poly.entity_id
_entity_poly.type
_entity_poly.pdbx_seq_one_letter_code
_entity_poly.pdbx_strand_id
1 'polypeptide(L)'
;GIEERVYNPTLALYFLKAFHRDCRYPRNILDSNLAMDRGKMHYIARLPKGRQLIFGALEEIEPIQISRLADRFGVEDMLYAPKDTGFVASLLYYFGILTFGGVTPFGELILTIPNLVIRKLYAESIREMLLPEGDEGGMARRAAKALYQQGDMQPLCDFMENKYFKVFSNRDYAHVNELTIKTAFLTLLFDDTLYIMESEAEIERGHTDLTMIVRPDMRQYRVLDILIEFKFVSLKEAGLDGKTLEQMDDAALGALPAVQEKQREAEAGLARYREKLKRKFGDVLRLHSFSVVAVGFERLVSHVSTSPGDRG
;
A
#
# COMPACT_ATOMS: atom_id res chain seq x y z
N GLY A 1 31.18 -7.04 -5.32
CA GLY A 1 30.00 -6.25 -5.67
C GLY A 1 28.85 -6.70 -4.80
N ILE A 2 27.88 -5.83 -4.52
CA ILE A 2 26.63 -6.27 -3.90
C ILE A 2 25.84 -6.95 -5.01
N GLU A 3 25.88 -8.28 -5.05
CA GLU A 3 25.19 -9.09 -6.06
C GLU A 3 23.97 -9.82 -5.50
N GLU A 4 23.71 -9.70 -4.20
CA GLU A 4 22.68 -10.47 -3.51
C GLU A 4 21.77 -9.58 -2.66
N ARG A 5 20.52 -10.03 -2.51
CA ARG A 5 19.57 -9.41 -1.58
C ARG A 5 20.09 -9.58 -0.15
N VAL A 6 20.14 -8.48 0.59
CA VAL A 6 20.54 -8.47 1.99
C VAL A 6 19.29 -8.38 2.86
N TYR A 7 19.11 -9.39 3.71
CA TYR A 7 18.03 -9.43 4.69
C TYR A 7 18.55 -9.07 6.07
N ASN A 8 17.69 -8.49 6.90
CA ASN A 8 18.03 -8.22 8.30
C ASN A 8 18.37 -9.56 9.02
N PRO A 9 19.61 -9.74 9.50
CA PRO A 9 20.06 -11.02 10.04
C PRO A 9 19.32 -11.39 11.33
N THR A 10 18.96 -10.40 12.15
CA THR A 10 18.21 -10.61 13.40
C THR A 10 16.83 -11.20 13.11
N LEU A 11 16.09 -10.65 12.14
CA LEU A 11 14.78 -11.16 11.75
C LEU A 11 14.88 -12.56 11.11
N ALA A 12 15.90 -12.80 10.28
CA ALA A 12 16.14 -14.11 9.68
C ALA A 12 16.42 -15.19 10.75
N LEU A 13 17.30 -14.89 11.71
CA LEU A 13 17.62 -15.81 12.80
C LEU A 13 16.43 -16.04 13.73
N TYR A 14 15.65 -15.01 14.03
CA TYR A 14 14.40 -15.14 14.78
C TYR A 14 13.43 -16.10 14.09
N PHE A 15 13.20 -15.91 12.79
CA PHE A 15 12.33 -16.76 11.99
C PHE A 15 12.81 -18.21 12.01
N LEU A 16 14.09 -18.45 11.72
CA LEU A 16 14.67 -19.79 11.70
C LEU A 16 14.59 -20.48 13.07
N LYS A 17 14.80 -19.74 14.16
CA LYS A 17 14.68 -20.25 15.52
C LYS A 17 13.24 -20.66 15.86
N ALA A 18 12.25 -19.84 15.52
CA ALA A 18 10.85 -20.15 15.74
C ALA A 18 10.41 -21.36 14.90
N PHE A 19 10.80 -21.39 13.62
CA PHE A 19 10.48 -22.47 12.71
C PHE A 19 11.11 -23.79 13.14
N HIS A 20 12.38 -23.78 13.55
CA HIS A 20 13.06 -24.96 14.06
C HIS A 20 12.39 -25.54 15.31
N ARG A 21 11.91 -24.68 16.23
CA ARG A 21 11.28 -25.11 17.48
C ARG A 21 9.87 -25.66 17.29
N ASP A 22 9.05 -24.95 16.52
CA ASP A 22 7.60 -25.17 16.49
C ASP A 22 7.12 -25.84 15.18
N CYS A 23 8.01 -26.03 14.20
CA CYS A 23 7.71 -26.46 12.83
C CYS A 23 6.58 -25.64 12.19
N ARG A 24 6.46 -24.38 12.60
CA ARG A 24 5.41 -23.43 12.22
C ARG A 24 6.03 -22.05 12.10
N TYR A 25 5.43 -21.21 11.26
CA TYR A 25 5.82 -19.80 11.18
C TYR A 25 5.54 -19.08 12.52
N PRO A 26 6.38 -18.11 12.93
CA PRO A 26 6.09 -17.30 14.10
C PRO A 26 4.79 -16.53 13.89
N ARG A 27 3.97 -16.43 14.95
CA ARG A 27 2.71 -15.66 14.90
C ARG A 27 2.95 -14.18 14.58
N ASN A 28 4.02 -13.61 15.14
CA ASN A 28 4.48 -12.26 14.84
C ASN A 28 5.81 -12.35 14.09
N ILE A 29 5.84 -11.99 12.81
CA ILE A 29 7.08 -12.04 12.03
C ILE A 29 7.98 -10.83 12.37
N LEU A 30 7.37 -9.70 12.74
CA LEU A 30 8.04 -8.55 13.36
C LEU A 30 7.94 -8.67 14.88
N ASP A 31 9.01 -9.12 15.53
CA ASP A 31 9.17 -8.91 16.97
C ASP A 31 9.57 -7.46 17.20
N SER A 32 8.75 -6.69 17.93
CA SER A 32 9.02 -5.28 18.23
C SER A 32 10.33 -5.06 19.00
N ASN A 33 10.88 -6.10 19.63
CA ASN A 33 12.16 -6.06 20.33
C ASN A 33 13.36 -6.33 19.40
N LEU A 34 13.12 -6.83 18.18
CA LEU A 34 14.15 -7.15 17.17
C LEU A 34 14.03 -6.30 15.90
N ALA A 35 12.92 -5.57 15.75
CA ALA A 35 12.64 -4.77 14.58
C ALA A 35 13.63 -3.59 14.45
N MET A 36 13.81 -3.14 13.21
CA MET A 36 14.22 -1.76 12.94
C MET A 36 13.29 -0.85 13.75
N ASP A 37 13.86 0.04 14.57
CA ASP A 37 13.04 0.94 15.36
C ASP A 37 12.22 1.81 14.41
N ARG A 38 10.92 1.90 14.66
CA ARG A 38 10.03 2.89 14.03
C ARG A 38 10.63 4.30 14.12
N GLY A 39 11.43 4.56 15.15
CA GLY A 39 12.26 5.75 15.30
C GLY A 39 13.13 6.07 14.08
N LYS A 40 13.77 5.08 13.45
CA LYS A 40 14.57 5.27 12.22
C LYS A 40 13.71 5.71 11.04
N MET A 41 12.53 5.11 10.84
CA MET A 41 11.61 5.52 9.78
C MET A 41 11.13 6.96 10.01
N HIS A 42 10.76 7.29 11.25
CA HIS A 42 10.37 8.66 11.62
C HIS A 42 11.51 9.67 11.45
N TYR A 43 12.74 9.28 11.80
CA TYR A 43 13.93 10.09 11.59
C TYR A 43 14.16 10.34 10.09
N ILE A 44 14.17 9.28 9.28
CA ILE A 44 14.35 9.38 7.83
C ILE A 44 13.26 10.24 7.19
N ALA A 45 12.01 10.05 7.60
CA ALA A 45 10.87 10.85 7.12
C ALA A 45 10.99 12.35 7.43
N ARG A 46 11.85 12.76 8.37
CA ARG A 46 12.12 14.18 8.66
C ARG A 46 13.29 14.74 7.86
N LEU A 47 14.09 13.89 7.22
CA LEU A 47 15.18 14.34 6.33
C LEU A 47 14.61 14.92 5.03
N PRO A 48 15.34 15.85 4.39
CA PRO A 48 15.07 16.22 3.00
C PRO A 48 14.93 14.98 2.11
N LYS A 49 13.95 14.97 1.21
CA LYS A 49 13.61 13.83 0.33
C LYS A 49 13.15 12.53 1.02
N GLY A 50 13.21 12.44 2.35
CA GLY A 50 12.84 11.26 3.12
C GLY A 50 11.39 10.82 2.92
N ARG A 51 10.43 11.73 3.09
CA ARG A 51 9.00 11.41 2.86
C ARG A 51 8.75 10.95 1.42
N GLN A 52 9.29 11.67 0.44
CA GLN A 52 9.10 11.35 -0.97
C GLN A 52 9.63 9.95 -1.30
N LEU A 53 10.81 9.60 -0.80
CA LEU A 53 11.38 8.26 -0.97
C LEU A 53 10.58 7.18 -0.25
N ILE A 54 10.07 7.46 0.95
CA ILE A 54 9.25 6.50 1.69
C ILE A 54 7.94 6.20 0.95
N PHE A 55 7.25 7.23 0.48
CA PHE A 55 6.00 7.07 -0.27
C PHE A 55 6.26 6.38 -1.62
N GLY A 56 7.22 6.87 -2.40
CA GLY A 56 7.56 6.30 -3.70
C GLY A 56 8.01 4.84 -3.64
N ALA A 57 8.72 4.45 -2.58
CA ALA A 57 9.12 3.05 -2.36
C ALA A 57 7.91 2.12 -2.18
N LEU A 58 6.89 2.56 -1.42
CA LEU A 58 5.68 1.76 -1.18
C LEU A 58 4.81 1.69 -2.43
N GLU A 59 4.77 2.78 -3.19
CA GLU A 59 4.01 2.95 -4.42
C GLU A 59 4.58 2.18 -5.62
N GLU A 60 5.86 1.80 -5.58
CA GLU A 60 6.56 1.09 -6.65
C GLU A 60 6.55 1.82 -8.01
N ILE A 61 6.33 3.15 -8.02
CA ILE A 61 6.25 3.95 -9.26
C ILE A 61 7.54 3.83 -10.07
N GLU A 62 8.66 4.05 -9.38
CA GLU A 62 9.98 4.06 -9.97
C GLU A 62 10.92 3.31 -9.04
N PRO A 63 11.77 2.43 -9.59
CA PRO A 63 12.83 1.81 -8.82
C PRO A 63 13.74 2.89 -8.22
N ILE A 64 14.08 2.77 -6.93
CA ILE A 64 15.02 3.70 -6.29
C ILE A 64 16.40 3.43 -6.88
N GLN A 65 16.88 4.35 -7.70
CA GLN A 65 18.16 4.25 -8.39
C GLN A 65 19.19 5.20 -7.76
N ILE A 66 20.37 4.67 -7.45
CA ILE A 66 21.50 5.44 -6.94
C ILE A 66 22.80 5.00 -7.62
N SER A 67 23.69 5.93 -7.93
CA SER A 67 24.97 5.58 -8.57
C SER A 67 25.86 4.73 -7.65
N ARG A 68 25.80 4.96 -6.34
CA ARG A 68 26.50 4.16 -5.31
C ARG A 68 25.87 4.36 -3.93
N LEU A 69 26.08 3.39 -3.05
CA LEU A 69 25.78 3.56 -1.63
C LEU A 69 26.77 4.56 -1.00
N ALA A 70 26.30 5.30 -0.01
CA ALA A 70 27.16 6.09 0.85
C ALA A 70 28.09 5.16 1.66
N ASP A 71 29.37 5.52 1.74
CA ASP A 71 30.40 4.70 2.37
C ASP A 71 30.42 4.81 3.90
N ARG A 72 29.83 5.88 4.47
CA ARG A 72 29.81 6.14 5.91
C ARG A 72 28.69 7.08 6.34
N PHE A 73 28.28 6.92 7.61
CA PHE A 73 27.36 7.81 8.32
C PHE A 73 28.01 8.28 9.62
N GLY A 74 29.11 9.03 9.50
CA GLY A 74 29.72 9.65 10.68
C GLY A 74 28.78 10.67 11.31
N VAL A 75 28.99 11.00 12.59
CA VAL A 75 28.18 12.03 13.27
C VAL A 75 28.23 13.36 12.52
N GLU A 76 29.41 13.72 12.02
CA GLU A 76 29.60 14.93 11.20
C GLU A 76 28.81 14.88 9.89
N ASP A 77 28.84 13.73 9.19
CA ASP A 77 28.04 13.53 7.97
C ASP A 77 26.54 13.62 8.29
N MET A 78 26.09 13.07 9.42
CA MET A 78 24.70 13.12 9.86
C MET A 78 24.25 14.55 10.17
N LEU A 79 25.13 15.40 10.71
CA LEU A 79 24.81 16.78 11.06
C LEU A 79 24.90 17.75 9.87
N TYR A 80 25.94 17.62 9.04
CA TYR A 80 26.30 18.68 8.08
C TYR A 80 26.26 18.28 6.62
N ALA A 81 26.41 16.99 6.28
CA ALA A 81 26.41 16.59 4.87
C ALA A 81 25.04 16.82 4.21
N PRO A 82 24.99 17.14 2.91
CA PRO A 82 23.74 17.19 2.16
C PRO A 82 22.97 15.86 2.29
N LYS A 83 21.69 15.96 2.62
CA LYS A 83 20.79 14.81 2.77
C LYS A 83 20.04 14.59 1.46
N ASP A 84 20.81 14.28 0.41
CA ASP A 84 20.28 14.02 -0.92
C ASP A 84 19.62 12.62 -1.00
N THR A 85 19.07 12.30 -2.18
CA THR A 85 18.43 11.02 -2.44
C THR A 85 19.37 9.84 -2.18
N GLY A 86 20.65 9.95 -2.59
CA GLY A 86 21.65 8.90 -2.43
C GLY A 86 21.94 8.61 -0.96
N PHE A 87 22.07 9.66 -0.15
CA PHE A 87 22.28 9.56 1.29
C PHE A 87 21.09 8.87 1.98
N VAL A 88 19.87 9.32 1.70
CA VAL A 88 18.65 8.78 2.33
C VAL A 88 18.39 7.33 1.91
N ALA A 89 18.54 7.03 0.62
CA ALA A 89 18.40 5.67 0.10
C ALA A 89 19.44 4.72 0.70
N SER A 90 20.66 5.21 0.91
CA SER A 90 21.71 4.45 1.60
C SER A 90 21.36 4.19 3.07
N LEU A 91 20.83 5.18 3.81
CA LEU A 91 20.36 4.96 5.18
C LEU A 91 19.28 3.86 5.25
N LEU A 92 18.29 3.93 4.35
CA LEU A 92 17.25 2.90 4.25
C LEU A 92 17.86 1.52 3.96
N TYR A 93 18.86 1.44 3.08
CA TYR A 93 19.57 0.20 2.78
C TYR A 93 20.30 -0.37 4.00
N TYR A 94 21.13 0.42 4.69
CA TYR A 94 21.90 -0.07 5.84
C TYR A 94 21.06 -0.36 7.07
N PHE A 95 19.92 0.30 7.20
CA PHE A 95 18.94 -0.09 8.20
C PHE A 95 18.21 -1.38 7.86
N GLY A 96 18.35 -1.89 6.63
CA GLY A 96 17.69 -3.09 6.11
C GLY A 96 16.24 -2.86 5.66
N ILE A 97 15.85 -1.58 5.54
CA ILE A 97 14.54 -1.14 5.09
C ILE A 97 14.45 -1.26 3.55
N LEU A 98 15.57 -1.03 2.87
CA LEU A 98 15.76 -1.39 1.46
C LEU A 98 16.83 -2.48 1.34
N THR A 99 16.78 -3.21 0.23
CA THR A 99 17.79 -4.17 -0.20
C THR A 99 18.15 -3.92 -1.66
N PHE A 100 19.27 -4.50 -2.09
CA PHE A 100 19.65 -4.57 -3.49
C PHE A 100 18.58 -5.29 -4.32
N GLY A 101 18.15 -4.66 -5.40
CA GLY A 101 17.16 -5.16 -6.36
C GLY A 101 17.73 -5.40 -7.77
N GLY A 102 18.96 -4.98 -8.05
CA GLY A 102 19.62 -5.16 -9.34
C GLY A 102 20.46 -3.95 -9.75
N VAL A 103 20.90 -3.94 -11.00
CA VAL A 103 21.64 -2.82 -11.60
C VAL A 103 20.95 -2.39 -12.89
N THR A 104 20.85 -1.09 -13.13
CA THR A 104 20.34 -0.57 -14.41
C THR A 104 21.34 -0.87 -15.55
N PRO A 105 20.91 -0.79 -16.82
CA PRO A 105 21.83 -0.88 -17.97
C PRO A 105 22.96 0.16 -17.95
N PHE A 106 22.84 1.21 -17.14
CA PHE A 106 23.81 2.30 -17.00
C PHE A 106 24.70 2.17 -15.77
N GLY A 107 24.62 1.05 -15.03
CA GLY A 107 25.48 0.77 -13.89
C GLY A 107 25.00 1.36 -12.55
N GLU A 108 23.77 1.85 -12.48
CA GLU A 108 23.19 2.37 -11.23
C GLU A 108 22.57 1.25 -10.41
N LEU A 109 22.71 1.33 -9.08
CA LEU A 109 22.12 0.37 -8.16
C LEU A 109 20.62 0.61 -8.05
N ILE A 110 19.83 -0.46 -8.23
CA ILE A 110 18.40 -0.48 -7.96
C ILE A 110 18.19 -0.98 -6.53
N LEU A 111 17.44 -0.24 -5.73
CA LEU A 111 17.04 -0.62 -4.38
C LEU A 111 15.53 -0.91 -4.32
N THR A 112 15.15 -1.91 -3.53
CA THR A 112 13.76 -2.38 -3.39
C THR A 112 13.44 -2.78 -1.95
N ILE A 113 12.15 -2.90 -1.61
CA ILE A 113 11.70 -3.38 -0.30
C ILE A 113 11.94 -4.90 -0.23
N PRO A 114 12.64 -5.42 0.80
CA PRO A 114 13.10 -6.82 0.80
C PRO A 114 11.99 -7.86 0.95
N ASN A 115 10.88 -7.53 1.62
CA ASN A 115 9.78 -8.45 1.91
C ASN A 115 8.54 -7.70 2.45
N LEU A 116 7.42 -8.43 2.60
CA LEU A 116 6.15 -7.91 3.11
C LEU A 116 6.23 -7.35 4.53
N VAL A 117 7.13 -7.88 5.35
CA VAL A 117 7.38 -7.41 6.71
C VAL A 117 7.88 -5.97 6.71
N ILE A 118 8.87 -5.66 5.87
CA ILE A 118 9.35 -4.29 5.75
C ILE A 118 8.31 -3.43 5.02
N ARG A 119 7.59 -3.96 4.03
CA ARG A 119 6.46 -3.24 3.39
C ARG A 119 5.41 -2.79 4.41
N LYS A 120 5.10 -3.62 5.42
CA LYS A 120 4.24 -3.23 6.55
C LYS A 120 4.80 -2.02 7.30
N LEU A 121 6.10 -2.01 7.58
CA LEU A 121 6.76 -0.91 8.26
C LEU A 121 6.59 0.41 7.48
N TYR A 122 6.68 0.38 6.14
CA TYR A 122 6.37 1.53 5.29
C TYR A 122 4.91 1.97 5.44
N ALA A 123 3.96 1.04 5.30
CA ALA A 123 2.53 1.32 5.41
C ALA A 123 2.17 1.91 6.79
N GLU A 124 2.67 1.32 7.88
CA GLU A 124 2.48 1.83 9.24
C GLU A 124 3.09 3.22 9.43
N SER A 125 4.32 3.44 8.96
CA SER A 125 5.00 4.73 9.09
C SER A 125 4.26 5.84 8.34
N ILE A 126 3.80 5.57 7.11
CA ILE A 126 3.02 6.52 6.31
C ILE A 126 1.69 6.84 7.01
N ARG A 127 1.00 5.80 7.52
CA ARG A 127 -0.24 5.98 8.27
C ARG A 127 -0.02 6.89 9.48
N GLU A 128 1.02 6.64 10.29
CA GLU A 128 1.35 7.46 11.47
C GLU A 128 1.69 8.92 11.09
N MET A 129 2.33 9.15 9.93
CA MET A 129 2.65 10.50 9.43
C MET A 129 1.41 11.28 8.98
N LEU A 130 0.39 10.59 8.49
CA LEU A 130 -0.82 11.19 7.91
C LEU A 130 -1.97 11.26 8.91
N LEU A 131 -2.06 10.27 9.80
CA LEU A 131 -3.11 10.11 10.80
C LEU A 131 -2.46 9.94 12.19
N PRO A 132 -1.97 11.02 12.82
CA PRO A 132 -1.33 10.94 14.13
C PRO A 132 -2.28 10.36 15.20
N GLU A 133 -1.72 9.60 16.14
CA GLU A 133 -2.46 8.70 17.04
C GLU A 133 -3.58 9.36 17.88
N GLY A 134 -4.67 8.60 18.09
CA GLY A 134 -5.88 8.99 18.82
C GLY A 134 -7.10 8.12 18.44
N ASP A 135 -8.32 8.60 18.64
CA ASP A 135 -9.56 7.90 18.27
C ASP A 135 -9.64 7.54 16.77
N GLU A 136 -8.91 8.27 15.92
CA GLU A 136 -8.88 8.09 14.46
C GLU A 136 -8.27 6.75 14.03
N GLY A 137 -7.22 6.28 14.71
CA GLY A 137 -6.64 4.96 14.44
C GLY A 137 -7.61 3.83 14.78
N GLY A 138 -8.41 4.00 15.83
CA GLY A 138 -9.48 3.07 16.20
C GLY A 138 -10.60 3.02 15.16
N MET A 139 -10.97 4.18 14.59
CA MET A 139 -11.96 4.26 13.50
C MET A 139 -11.47 3.56 12.22
N ALA A 140 -10.26 3.86 11.77
CA ALA A 140 -9.65 3.23 10.60
C ALA A 140 -9.65 1.69 10.72
N ARG A 141 -9.27 1.18 11.89
CA ARG A 141 -9.27 -0.27 12.14
C ARG A 141 -10.67 -0.88 12.14
N ARG A 142 -11.69 -0.15 12.60
CA ARG A 142 -13.09 -0.62 12.54
C ARG A 142 -13.60 -0.64 11.09
N ALA A 143 -13.28 0.38 10.30
CA ALA A 143 -13.63 0.43 8.89
C ALA A 143 -13.00 -0.73 8.10
N ALA A 144 -11.70 -0.98 8.28
CA ALA A 144 -11.02 -2.12 7.64
C ALA A 144 -11.63 -3.47 8.05
N LYS A 145 -12.02 -3.64 9.33
CA LYS A 145 -12.70 -4.85 9.79
C LYS A 145 -14.06 -5.08 9.13
N ALA A 146 -14.85 -4.01 8.92
CA ALA A 146 -16.14 -4.12 8.24
C ALA A 146 -15.95 -4.69 6.82
N LEU A 147 -14.94 -4.22 6.10
CA LEU A 147 -14.58 -4.75 4.78
C LEU A 147 -14.22 -6.24 4.83
N TYR A 148 -13.29 -6.64 5.71
CA TYR A 148 -12.81 -8.04 5.74
C TYR A 148 -13.85 -9.05 6.22
N GLN A 149 -14.79 -8.62 7.07
CA GLN A 149 -15.78 -9.50 7.68
C GLN A 149 -17.10 -9.54 6.90
N GLN A 150 -17.50 -8.41 6.32
CA GLN A 150 -18.85 -8.22 5.77
C GLN A 150 -18.82 -7.81 4.29
N GLY A 151 -17.65 -7.44 3.76
CA GLY A 151 -17.55 -6.88 2.41
C GLY A 151 -18.08 -5.46 2.32
N ASP A 152 -18.20 -4.76 3.44
CA ASP A 152 -18.70 -3.38 3.48
C ASP A 152 -17.56 -2.37 3.31
N MET A 153 -17.53 -1.74 2.13
CA MET A 153 -16.53 -0.74 1.76
C MET A 153 -16.87 0.67 2.28
N GLN A 154 -18.15 0.94 2.56
CA GLN A 154 -18.63 2.30 2.82
C GLN A 154 -17.94 2.95 4.02
N PRO A 155 -17.75 2.28 5.18
CA PRO A 155 -17.04 2.87 6.31
C PRO A 155 -15.61 3.30 5.99
N LEU A 156 -14.96 2.63 5.02
CA LEU A 156 -13.60 2.96 4.60
C LEU A 156 -13.60 4.18 3.67
N CYS A 157 -14.56 4.24 2.73
CA CYS A 157 -14.79 5.42 1.89
C CYS A 157 -15.09 6.66 2.75
N ASP A 158 -16.01 6.55 3.71
CA ASP A 158 -16.36 7.64 4.62
C ASP A 158 -15.14 8.12 5.42
N PHE A 159 -14.32 7.19 5.91
CA PHE A 159 -13.10 7.53 6.64
C PHE A 159 -12.10 8.27 5.73
N MET A 160 -11.94 7.82 4.50
CA MET A 160 -11.05 8.41 3.50
C MET A 160 -11.45 9.86 3.18
N GLU A 161 -12.72 10.09 2.84
CA GLU A 161 -13.25 11.42 2.54
C GLU A 161 -13.15 12.37 3.74
N ASN A 162 -13.52 11.89 4.94
CA ASN A 162 -13.64 12.77 6.10
C ASN A 162 -12.32 13.08 6.80
N LYS A 163 -11.31 12.22 6.66
CA LYS A 163 -10.05 12.31 7.40
C LYS A 163 -8.85 12.36 6.47
N TYR A 164 -8.72 11.36 5.61
CA TYR A 164 -7.50 11.18 4.81
C TYR A 164 -7.35 12.30 3.78
N PHE A 165 -8.39 12.57 3.00
CA PHE A 165 -8.37 13.60 1.95
C PHE A 165 -8.10 15.01 2.49
N LYS A 166 -8.63 15.35 3.67
CA LYS A 166 -8.36 16.64 4.34
C LYS A 166 -6.90 16.81 4.77
N VAL A 167 -6.16 15.73 4.99
CA VAL A 167 -4.73 15.79 5.29
C VAL A 167 -3.93 16.06 4.02
N PHE A 168 -4.36 15.51 2.88
CA PHE A 168 -3.68 15.70 1.58
C PHE A 168 -3.95 17.07 0.97
N SER A 169 -5.19 17.58 1.08
CA SER A 169 -5.55 18.91 0.59
C SER A 169 -4.69 20.02 1.20
N ASN A 170 -4.16 19.80 2.41
CA ASN A 170 -3.35 20.77 3.15
C ASN A 170 -1.84 20.64 2.93
N ARG A 171 -1.36 19.60 2.24
CA ARG A 171 0.07 19.22 2.25
C ARG A 171 0.78 19.32 0.89
N ASP A 172 0.21 20.02 -0.09
CA ASP A 172 0.82 20.23 -1.42
C ASP A 172 1.42 18.94 -2.01
N TYR A 173 0.68 17.84 -1.96
CA TYR A 173 1.04 16.65 -2.72
C TYR A 173 0.76 16.94 -4.20
N ALA A 174 1.80 17.40 -4.91
CA ALA A 174 1.76 17.87 -6.29
C ALA A 174 1.41 16.79 -7.34
N HIS A 175 1.05 15.57 -6.93
CA HIS A 175 0.65 14.47 -7.81
C HIS A 175 -0.71 13.92 -7.37
N VAL A 176 -1.77 14.65 -7.75
CA VAL A 176 -3.17 14.29 -7.54
C VAL A 176 -3.57 13.22 -8.56
N ASN A 177 -3.52 11.94 -8.18
CA ASN A 177 -3.81 10.82 -9.08
C ASN A 177 -4.24 9.52 -8.34
N GLU A 178 -4.57 8.50 -9.13
CA GLU A 178 -4.97 7.14 -8.70
C GLU A 178 -4.01 6.49 -7.69
N LEU A 179 -2.71 6.72 -7.87
CA LEU A 179 -1.68 6.16 -7.02
C LEU A 179 -1.79 6.64 -5.56
N THR A 180 -2.09 7.92 -5.35
CA THR A 180 -2.22 8.46 -3.99
C THR A 180 -3.39 7.79 -3.25
N ILE A 181 -4.49 7.49 -3.95
CA ILE A 181 -5.65 6.78 -3.38
C ILE A 181 -5.28 5.34 -3.08
N LYS A 182 -4.60 4.67 -4.02
CA LYS A 182 -4.07 3.31 -3.82
C LYS A 182 -3.18 3.24 -2.57
N THR A 183 -2.23 4.17 -2.41
CA THR A 183 -1.37 4.26 -1.22
C THR A 183 -2.18 4.48 0.03
N ALA A 184 -3.19 5.35 -0.01
CA ALA A 184 -4.05 5.60 1.11
C ALA A 184 -4.78 4.34 1.58
N PHE A 185 -5.48 3.66 0.68
CA PHE A 185 -6.15 2.40 0.97
C PHE A 185 -5.15 1.33 1.44
N LEU A 186 -3.99 1.20 0.78
CA LEU A 186 -2.95 0.26 1.18
C LEU A 186 -2.52 0.48 2.63
N THR A 187 -2.29 1.73 3.06
CA THR A 187 -1.87 2.04 4.44
C THR A 187 -2.94 1.74 5.49
N LEU A 188 -4.22 1.83 5.12
CA LEU A 188 -5.35 1.50 6.00
C LEU A 188 -5.61 0.00 6.04
N LEU A 189 -5.38 -0.69 4.92
CA LEU A 189 -5.73 -2.10 4.74
C LEU A 189 -4.57 -3.07 4.96
N PHE A 190 -3.33 -2.59 5.13
CA PHE A 190 -2.17 -3.46 5.27
C PHE A 190 -2.28 -4.39 6.50
N ASP A 191 -2.45 -5.69 6.27
CA ASP A 191 -2.51 -6.72 7.32
C ASP A 191 -1.84 -8.03 6.84
N ASP A 192 -0.54 -8.14 7.11
CA ASP A 192 0.28 -9.34 6.84
C ASP A 192 0.00 -10.52 7.79
N THR A 193 -0.85 -10.32 8.79
CA THR A 193 -1.22 -11.36 9.76
C THR A 193 -2.33 -12.23 9.19
N LEU A 194 -3.33 -11.62 8.55
CA LEU A 194 -4.44 -12.33 7.91
C LEU A 194 -4.21 -12.58 6.41
N TYR A 195 -3.51 -11.68 5.73
CA TYR A 195 -3.45 -11.64 4.28
C TYR A 195 -2.04 -11.80 3.71
N ILE A 196 -2.00 -12.42 2.53
CA ILE A 196 -0.94 -12.24 1.55
C ILE A 196 -1.36 -11.02 0.73
N MET A 197 -0.63 -9.93 0.91
CA MET A 197 -0.87 -8.67 0.21
C MET A 197 -0.04 -8.67 -1.07
N GLU A 198 -0.69 -8.73 -2.23
CA GLU A 198 -0.03 -8.63 -3.53
C GLU A 198 -0.38 -7.27 -4.16
N SER A 199 0.64 -6.42 -4.36
CA SER A 199 0.60 -5.27 -5.27
C SER A 199 1.30 -5.65 -6.59
N GLU A 200 1.02 -4.89 -7.65
CA GLU A 200 1.36 -5.11 -9.08
C GLU A 200 2.56 -5.98 -9.48
N ALA A 201 3.66 -6.02 -8.73
CA ALA A 201 4.93 -6.61 -9.13
C ALA A 201 5.01 -8.17 -9.15
N GLU A 202 4.07 -8.91 -8.55
CA GLU A 202 4.26 -10.37 -8.32
C GLU A 202 3.46 -11.31 -9.24
N ILE A 203 2.46 -10.84 -9.99
CA ILE A 203 1.67 -11.68 -10.91
C ILE A 203 1.62 -11.07 -12.31
N GLU A 204 2.30 -11.74 -13.26
CA GLU A 204 2.09 -11.67 -14.71
C GLU A 204 1.35 -10.41 -15.22
N ARG A 205 2.01 -9.25 -15.14
CA ARG A 205 1.78 -7.99 -15.90
C ARG A 205 0.33 -7.73 -16.35
N GLY A 206 -0.63 -7.89 -15.45
CA GLY A 206 -2.02 -7.55 -15.69
C GLY A 206 -2.62 -7.29 -14.33
N HIS A 207 -2.75 -6.01 -14.05
CA HIS A 207 -2.68 -5.43 -12.73
C HIS A 207 -4.09 -5.17 -12.18
N THR A 208 -4.29 -5.57 -10.94
CA THR A 208 -5.28 -4.95 -10.05
C THR A 208 -4.52 -4.25 -8.95
N ASP A 209 -5.04 -3.11 -8.52
CA ASP A 209 -4.28 -2.24 -7.65
C ASP A 209 -4.02 -2.81 -6.26
N LEU A 210 -4.99 -3.52 -5.68
CA LEU A 210 -4.83 -4.12 -4.36
C LEU A 210 -5.48 -5.49 -4.28
N THR A 211 -4.67 -6.51 -3.99
CA THR A 211 -5.14 -7.87 -3.75
C THR A 211 -4.80 -8.32 -2.34
N MET A 212 -5.82 -8.80 -1.62
CA MET A 212 -5.70 -9.33 -0.26
C MET A 212 -6.20 -10.77 -0.24
N ILE A 213 -5.28 -11.74 -0.32
CA ILE A 213 -5.62 -13.17 -0.29
C ILE A 213 -5.42 -13.70 1.12
N VAL A 214 -6.46 -14.28 1.72
CA VAL A 214 -6.38 -14.84 3.07
C VAL A 214 -5.32 -15.94 3.09
N ARG A 215 -4.38 -15.84 4.03
CA ARG A 215 -3.29 -16.81 4.15
C ARG A 215 -3.84 -18.23 4.36
N PRO A 216 -3.20 -19.27 3.82
CA PRO A 216 -3.67 -20.65 3.96
C PRO A 216 -3.90 -21.09 5.41
N ASP A 217 -3.02 -20.70 6.34
CA ASP A 217 -3.11 -20.99 7.78
C ASP A 217 -4.21 -20.21 8.52
N MET A 218 -4.73 -19.15 7.90
CA MET A 218 -5.79 -18.28 8.44
C MET A 218 -7.17 -18.57 7.86
N ARG A 219 -7.30 -19.51 6.93
CA ARG A 219 -8.58 -19.89 6.29
C ARG A 219 -9.64 -20.41 7.26
N GLN A 220 -9.24 -20.83 8.47
CA GLN A 220 -10.15 -21.17 9.57
C GLN A 220 -11.05 -20.00 10.00
N TYR A 221 -10.60 -18.76 9.79
CA TYR A 221 -11.40 -17.57 10.05
C TYR A 221 -12.28 -17.24 8.85
N ARG A 222 -13.48 -16.72 9.11
CA ARG A 222 -14.47 -16.37 8.06
C ARG A 222 -14.27 -14.96 7.51
N VAL A 223 -13.03 -14.62 7.15
CA VAL A 223 -12.68 -13.35 6.50
C VAL A 223 -12.64 -13.51 4.98
N LEU A 224 -12.98 -12.45 4.25
CA LEU A 224 -13.11 -12.46 2.79
C LEU A 224 -11.74 -12.25 2.11
N ASP A 225 -11.57 -12.81 0.92
CA ASP A 225 -10.51 -12.40 0.01
C ASP A 225 -10.97 -11.13 -0.71
N ILE A 226 -10.12 -10.11 -0.80
CA ILE A 226 -10.50 -8.80 -1.32
C ILE A 226 -9.68 -8.47 -2.56
N LEU A 227 -10.36 -7.96 -3.58
CA LEU A 227 -9.77 -7.39 -4.78
C LEU A 227 -10.30 -5.98 -4.98
N ILE A 228 -9.41 -4.99 -5.10
CA ILE A 228 -9.80 -3.60 -5.32
C ILE A 228 -9.09 -3.06 -6.56
N GLU A 229 -9.87 -2.42 -7.42
CA GLU A 229 -9.40 -1.64 -8.55
C GLU A 229 -9.72 -0.16 -8.29
N PHE A 230 -8.70 0.70 -8.30
CA PHE A 230 -8.89 2.13 -8.14
C PHE A 230 -9.00 2.80 -9.50
N LYS A 231 -9.76 3.89 -9.58
CA LYS A 231 -9.75 4.81 -10.71
C LYS A 231 -9.84 6.23 -10.19
N PHE A 232 -9.36 7.16 -11.00
CA PHE A 232 -9.38 8.58 -10.68
C PHE A 232 -10.07 9.40 -11.78
N VAL A 233 -10.92 10.33 -11.35
CA VAL A 233 -11.54 11.37 -12.17
C VAL A 233 -11.15 12.71 -11.58
N SER A 234 -10.43 13.53 -12.35
CA SER A 234 -10.10 14.89 -11.92
C SER A 234 -11.32 15.81 -11.88
N LEU A 235 -11.26 16.89 -11.10
CA LEU A 235 -12.30 17.93 -11.08
C LEU A 235 -12.60 18.49 -12.48
N LYS A 236 -11.56 18.62 -13.31
CA LYS A 236 -11.66 19.09 -14.69
C LYS A 236 -12.43 18.11 -15.58
N GLU A 237 -12.19 16.80 -15.42
CA GLU A 237 -12.93 15.75 -16.15
C GLU A 237 -14.37 15.62 -15.66
N ALA A 238 -14.61 15.78 -14.36
CA ALA A 238 -15.95 15.83 -13.79
C ALA A 238 -16.72 17.09 -14.21
N GLY A 239 -16.02 18.16 -14.61
CA GLY A 239 -16.62 19.45 -14.96
C GLY A 239 -17.22 20.20 -13.77
N LEU A 240 -16.79 19.86 -12.55
CA LEU A 240 -17.33 20.37 -11.29
C LEU A 240 -16.20 20.86 -10.38
N ASP A 241 -16.51 21.79 -9.48
CA ASP A 241 -15.60 22.16 -8.40
C ASP A 241 -15.77 21.26 -7.17
N GLY A 242 -14.77 21.24 -6.30
CA GLY A 242 -14.78 20.37 -5.12
C GLY A 242 -15.96 20.66 -4.16
N LYS A 243 -16.34 21.93 -4.00
CA LYS A 243 -17.46 22.32 -3.11
C LYS A 243 -18.80 21.77 -3.59
N THR A 244 -19.00 21.75 -4.90
CA THR A 244 -20.22 21.18 -5.50
C THR A 244 -20.25 19.67 -5.30
N LEU A 245 -19.12 18.98 -5.52
CA LEU A 245 -19.00 17.54 -5.33
C LEU A 245 -19.26 17.10 -3.88
N GLU A 246 -18.77 17.85 -2.89
CA GLU A 246 -19.01 17.57 -1.46
C GLU A 246 -20.49 17.53 -1.10
N GLN A 247 -21.35 18.27 -1.82
CA GLN A 247 -22.79 18.37 -1.55
C GLN A 247 -23.63 17.36 -2.34
N MET A 248 -23.05 16.68 -3.34
CA MET A 248 -23.77 15.69 -4.14
C MET A 248 -24.04 14.43 -3.32
N ASP A 249 -25.16 13.76 -3.57
CA ASP A 249 -25.36 12.41 -3.06
C ASP A 249 -24.62 11.37 -3.91
N ASP A 250 -24.49 10.16 -3.38
CA ASP A 250 -23.75 9.07 -4.03
C ASP A 250 -24.39 8.66 -5.36
N ALA A 251 -25.72 8.77 -5.48
CA ALA A 251 -26.44 8.44 -6.70
C ALA A 251 -26.14 9.44 -7.83
N ALA A 252 -26.10 10.73 -7.53
CA ALA A 252 -25.75 11.77 -8.47
C ALA A 252 -24.27 11.68 -8.87
N LEU A 253 -23.36 11.38 -7.93
CA LEU A 253 -21.94 11.16 -8.23
C LEU A 253 -21.75 9.94 -9.16
N GLY A 254 -22.40 8.82 -8.85
CA GLY A 254 -22.37 7.62 -9.69
C GLY A 254 -23.02 7.81 -11.08
N ALA A 255 -23.87 8.82 -11.24
CA ALA A 255 -24.51 9.16 -12.51
C ALA A 255 -23.62 10.03 -13.43
N LEU A 256 -22.49 10.56 -12.94
CA LEU A 256 -21.59 11.37 -13.75
C LEU A 256 -20.99 10.53 -14.89
N PRO A 257 -21.02 11.01 -16.16
CA PRO A 257 -20.50 10.24 -17.30
C PRO A 257 -19.05 9.79 -17.14
N ALA A 258 -18.19 10.67 -16.61
CA ALA A 258 -16.79 10.37 -16.35
C ALA A 258 -16.62 9.26 -15.29
N VAL A 259 -17.46 9.26 -14.25
CA VAL A 259 -17.46 8.21 -13.21
C VAL A 259 -17.93 6.88 -13.80
N GLN A 260 -19.01 6.89 -14.59
CA GLN A 260 -19.53 5.68 -15.24
C GLN A 260 -18.56 5.06 -16.26
N GLU A 261 -17.78 5.89 -16.96
CA GLU A 261 -16.71 5.43 -17.84
C GLU A 261 -15.60 4.73 -17.04
N LYS A 262 -15.08 5.38 -16.00
CA LYS A 262 -14.06 4.79 -15.12
C LYS A 262 -14.54 3.54 -14.38
N GLN A 263 -15.79 3.52 -13.98
CA GLN A 263 -16.42 2.34 -13.38
C GLN A 263 -16.41 1.13 -14.34
N ARG A 264 -16.73 1.35 -15.62
CA ARG A 264 -16.68 0.29 -16.65
C ARG A 264 -15.26 -0.19 -16.92
N GLU A 265 -14.29 0.72 -16.96
CA GLU A 265 -12.86 0.36 -17.08
C GLU A 265 -12.43 -0.52 -15.90
N ALA A 266 -12.78 -0.13 -14.68
CA ALA A 266 -12.44 -0.88 -13.47
C ALA A 266 -13.06 -2.29 -13.47
N GLU A 267 -14.34 -2.42 -13.83
CA GLU A 267 -15.01 -3.72 -13.92
C GLU A 267 -14.35 -4.65 -14.94
N ALA A 268 -13.91 -4.12 -16.08
CA ALA A 268 -13.18 -4.88 -17.09
C ALA A 268 -11.82 -5.37 -16.57
N GLY A 269 -11.10 -4.54 -15.81
CA GLY A 269 -9.86 -4.91 -15.12
C GLY A 269 -10.08 -6.03 -14.10
N LEU A 270 -11.05 -5.83 -13.19
CA LEU A 270 -11.45 -6.80 -12.16
C LEU A 270 -11.85 -8.16 -12.76
N ALA A 271 -12.59 -8.17 -13.87
CA ALA A 271 -12.98 -9.42 -14.55
C ALA A 271 -11.76 -10.26 -14.98
N ARG A 272 -10.77 -9.62 -15.61
CA ARG A 272 -9.54 -10.30 -16.06
C ARG A 272 -8.75 -10.88 -14.89
N TYR A 273 -8.66 -10.14 -13.79
CA TYR A 273 -7.86 -10.57 -12.65
C TYR A 273 -8.55 -11.65 -11.81
N ARG A 274 -9.88 -11.59 -11.66
CA ARG A 274 -10.66 -12.68 -11.06
C ARG A 274 -10.40 -14.02 -11.74
N GLU A 275 -10.34 -14.04 -13.07
CA GLU A 275 -10.00 -15.27 -13.80
C GLU A 275 -8.60 -15.78 -13.48
N LYS A 276 -7.60 -14.89 -13.40
CA LYS A 276 -6.23 -15.27 -13.01
C LYS A 276 -6.19 -15.85 -11.59
N LEU A 277 -6.83 -15.18 -10.63
CA LEU A 277 -6.91 -15.66 -9.25
C LEU A 277 -7.61 -17.00 -9.15
N LYS A 278 -8.71 -17.19 -9.90
CA LYS A 278 -9.41 -18.49 -9.96
C LYS A 278 -8.54 -19.59 -10.54
N ARG A 279 -7.70 -19.31 -11.56
CA ARG A 279 -6.73 -20.29 -12.09
C ARG A 279 -5.63 -20.64 -11.08
N LYS A 280 -5.14 -19.66 -10.31
CA LYS A 280 -4.05 -19.85 -9.33
C LYS A 280 -4.52 -20.54 -8.04
N PHE A 281 -5.68 -20.18 -7.53
CA PHE A 281 -6.16 -20.58 -6.19
C PHE A 281 -7.42 -21.46 -6.20
N GLY A 282 -8.06 -21.65 -7.35
CA GLY A 282 -9.29 -22.43 -7.48
C GLY A 282 -10.48 -21.85 -6.72
N ASP A 283 -11.41 -22.72 -6.31
CA ASP A 283 -12.65 -22.34 -5.63
C ASP A 283 -12.46 -22.11 -4.11
N VAL A 284 -11.22 -22.08 -3.62
CA VAL A 284 -10.90 -21.81 -2.20
C VAL A 284 -11.09 -20.33 -1.84
N LEU A 285 -11.11 -19.45 -2.84
CA LEU A 285 -11.24 -18.01 -2.65
C LEU A 285 -12.68 -17.61 -2.32
N ARG A 286 -12.86 -16.85 -1.25
CA ARG A 286 -14.09 -16.12 -0.90
C ARG A 286 -13.98 -14.69 -1.43
N LEU A 287 -13.78 -14.58 -2.74
CA LEU A 287 -13.37 -13.34 -3.40
C LEU A 287 -14.52 -12.33 -3.48
N HIS A 288 -14.30 -11.15 -2.91
CA HIS A 288 -15.13 -9.96 -3.10
C HIS A 288 -14.31 -8.92 -3.86
N SER A 289 -14.89 -8.42 -4.95
CA SER A 289 -14.22 -7.48 -5.84
C SER A 289 -14.91 -6.13 -5.77
N PHE A 290 -14.12 -5.07 -5.69
CA PHE A 290 -14.60 -3.70 -5.57
C PHE A 290 -13.92 -2.84 -6.61
N SER A 291 -14.69 -1.97 -7.25
CA SER A 291 -14.13 -0.80 -7.92
C SER A 291 -14.32 0.41 -7.01
N VAL A 292 -13.31 1.26 -6.96
CA VAL A 292 -13.34 2.51 -6.20
C VAL A 292 -12.92 3.64 -7.14
N VAL A 293 -13.86 4.50 -7.48
CA VAL A 293 -13.61 5.68 -8.31
C VAL A 293 -13.54 6.89 -7.42
N ALA A 294 -12.38 7.54 -7.36
CA ALA A 294 -12.24 8.82 -6.71
C ALA A 294 -12.55 9.95 -7.67
N VAL A 295 -13.37 10.91 -7.23
CA VAL A 295 -13.69 12.13 -7.95
C VAL A 295 -12.98 13.27 -7.23
N GLY A 296 -11.84 13.66 -7.78
CA GLY A 296 -10.84 14.47 -7.11
C GLY A 296 -10.38 13.83 -5.79
N PHE A 297 -10.14 14.67 -4.78
CA PHE A 297 -9.89 14.26 -3.40
C PHE A 297 -11.03 14.72 -2.50
N GLU A 298 -12.25 14.71 -3.03
CA GLU A 298 -13.43 15.15 -2.31
C GLU A 298 -14.34 13.96 -2.01
N ARG A 299 -14.59 13.10 -3.01
CA ARG A 299 -15.55 12.00 -2.92
C ARG A 299 -15.07 10.71 -3.55
N LEU A 300 -15.58 9.60 -3.04
CA LEU A 300 -15.35 8.24 -3.50
C LEU A 300 -16.68 7.58 -3.86
N VAL A 301 -16.70 6.90 -4.98
CA VAL A 301 -17.81 6.02 -5.37
C VAL A 301 -17.27 4.59 -5.37
N SER A 302 -17.86 3.72 -4.56
CA SER A 302 -17.48 2.31 -4.52
C SER A 302 -18.62 1.42 -5.02
N HIS A 303 -18.27 0.38 -5.78
CA HIS A 303 -19.22 -0.60 -6.27
C HIS A 303 -18.70 -2.01 -6.06
N VAL A 304 -19.58 -2.90 -5.59
CA VAL A 304 -19.31 -4.33 -5.53
C VAL A 304 -19.40 -4.89 -6.94
N SER A 305 -18.28 -5.41 -7.45
CA SER A 305 -18.22 -6.10 -8.73
C SER A 305 -18.67 -7.54 -8.55
N THR A 306 -19.93 -7.82 -8.87
CA THR A 306 -20.46 -9.18 -8.88
C THR A 306 -19.86 -9.99 -10.03
N SER A 307 -19.62 -11.28 -9.83
CA SER A 307 -19.27 -12.18 -10.94
C SER A 307 -20.49 -12.34 -11.86
N PRO A 308 -20.33 -12.49 -13.18
CA PRO A 308 -21.45 -12.71 -14.11
C PRO A 308 -22.34 -13.94 -13.83
N GLY A 309 -22.08 -14.71 -12.77
CA GLY A 309 -22.82 -15.91 -12.36
C GLY A 309 -23.64 -15.80 -11.08
N ASP A 310 -23.63 -14.67 -10.36
CA ASP A 310 -24.40 -14.49 -9.10
C ASP A 310 -25.81 -13.91 -9.31
N ARG A 311 -26.31 -13.88 -10.56
CA ARG A 311 -27.74 -13.73 -10.81
C ARG A 311 -28.39 -15.12 -10.72
N GLY A 312 -28.66 -15.55 -9.49
CA GLY A 312 -29.45 -16.74 -9.16
C GLY A 312 -30.45 -16.42 -8.06
#